data_AF-A0A2V6UI05-F1
#
_entry.id   AF-A0A2V6UI05-F1
#
_cell.length_a   1.000
_cell.length_b   1.000
_cell.length_c   1.000
_cell.angle_alpha   90.00
_cell.angle_beta   90.00
_cell.angle_gamma   90.00
#
_symmetry.space_group_name_H-M   'P 1'
#
loop_
_entity.id
_entity.type
_entity.pdbx_description
1 polymer ?
#
loop_
_entity_poly.entity_id
_entity_poly.type
_entity_poly.pdbx_seq_one_letter_code
_entity_poly.pdbx_strand_id
1 'polypeptide(L)'
;MRRVLALLILMAWVPAVAVAHGILDRTEPRAGVSVKAPPPQVKLWFTGALEPAYSRVEVLDASGKRMDLGDGGLDPSNRTLLRVSMPALGPGTYRVVWRVLRLRGHRRRAGRARGAHHARGPHARGVEGARAAGRRRVRDG
;
A
#
# COMPACT_ATOMS: atom_id res chain seq x y z
N MET A 1 27.86 2.95 -45.53
CA MET A 1 27.96 3.50 -44.16
C MET A 1 26.64 4.06 -43.61
N ARG A 2 25.95 4.99 -44.29
CA ARG A 2 24.67 5.58 -43.81
C ARG A 2 23.54 4.56 -43.54
N ARG A 3 23.42 3.51 -44.35
CA ARG A 3 22.41 2.44 -44.16
C ARG A 3 22.69 1.56 -42.94
N VAL A 4 23.97 1.29 -42.65
CA VAL A 4 24.40 0.55 -41.46
C VAL A 4 24.11 1.36 -40.19
N LEU A 5 24.34 2.68 -40.25
CA LEU A 5 23.98 3.60 -39.17
C LEU A 5 22.46 3.63 -38.91
N ALA A 6 21.65 3.67 -39.97
CA ALA A 6 20.19 3.68 -39.85
C ALA A 6 19.65 2.37 -39.23
N LEU A 7 20.21 1.22 -39.58
CA LEU A 7 19.85 -0.07 -38.99
C LEU A 7 20.24 -0.16 -37.51
N LEU A 8 21.41 0.35 -37.13
CA LEU A 8 21.86 0.39 -35.74
C LEU A 8 20.97 1.29 -34.87
N ILE A 9 20.54 2.43 -35.42
CA ILE A 9 19.60 3.35 -34.73
C ILE A 9 18.22 2.69 -34.56
N LEU A 10 17.74 1.95 -35.56
CA LEU A 10 16.45 1.26 -35.49
C LEU A 10 16.45 0.12 -34.46
N MET A 11 17.57 -0.61 -34.33
CA MET A 11 17.73 -1.65 -33.31
C MET A 11 17.78 -1.09 -31.88
N ALA A 12 18.28 0.14 -31.69
CA ALA A 12 18.34 0.78 -30.37
C ALA A 12 16.97 1.18 -29.80
N TRP A 13 15.91 1.14 -30.61
CA TRP A 13 14.55 1.52 -30.21
C TRP A 13 13.67 0.35 -29.75
N VAL A 14 14.22 -0.87 -29.64
CA VAL A 14 13.45 -2.01 -29.10
C VAL A 14 13.24 -1.79 -27.59
N PRO A 15 11.99 -1.57 -27.12
CA PRO A 15 11.75 -1.37 -25.70
C PRO A 15 12.04 -2.67 -24.95
N ALA A 16 13.00 -2.63 -24.02
CA ALA A 16 13.25 -3.75 -23.11
C ALA A 16 12.02 -3.94 -22.20
N VAL A 17 11.32 -5.05 -22.37
CA VAL A 17 10.19 -5.42 -21.50
C VAL A 17 10.76 -5.84 -20.14
N ALA A 18 10.91 -4.89 -19.23
CA ALA A 18 11.31 -5.17 -17.86
C ALA A 18 10.14 -5.82 -17.10
N VAL A 19 10.19 -7.14 -16.96
CA VAL A 19 9.14 -7.88 -16.25
C VAL A 19 9.38 -7.80 -14.74
N ALA A 20 8.63 -6.92 -14.08
CA ALA A 20 8.68 -6.73 -12.64
C ALA A 20 7.85 -7.81 -11.92
N HIS A 21 8.27 -9.07 -12.03
CA HIS A 21 7.65 -10.17 -11.29
C HIS A 21 7.94 -9.97 -9.78
N GLY A 22 6.89 -10.04 -8.95
CA GLY A 22 7.06 -10.17 -7.50
C GLY A 22 7.74 -11.51 -7.21
N ILE A 23 8.86 -11.50 -6.48
CA ILE A 23 9.55 -12.74 -6.12
C ILE A 23 8.94 -13.21 -4.81
N LEU A 24 8.40 -14.43 -4.81
CA LEU A 24 7.85 -15.06 -3.61
C LEU A 24 8.99 -15.37 -2.64
N ASP A 25 8.86 -14.89 -1.40
CA ASP A 25 9.84 -15.07 -0.33
C ASP A 25 9.46 -16.26 0.56
N ARG A 26 8.23 -16.27 1.08
CA ARG A 26 7.71 -17.35 1.94
C ARG A 26 6.19 -17.45 1.88
N THR A 27 5.67 -18.57 2.38
CA THR A 27 4.24 -18.83 2.51
C THR A 27 3.90 -19.35 3.90
N GLU A 28 2.67 -19.09 4.32
CA GLU A 28 2.06 -19.70 5.51
C GLU A 28 0.64 -20.16 5.14
N PRO A 29 0.33 -21.47 5.21
CA PRO A 29 1.24 -22.58 5.51
C PRO A 29 2.44 -22.68 4.54
N ARG A 30 3.52 -23.33 5.00
CA ARG A 30 4.71 -23.54 4.16
C ARG A 30 4.34 -24.37 2.93
N ALA A 31 4.84 -24.00 1.76
CA ALA A 31 4.56 -24.74 0.53
C ALA A 31 4.92 -26.22 0.66
N GLY A 32 4.04 -27.10 0.18
CA GLY A 32 4.25 -28.55 0.17
C GLY A 32 4.01 -29.27 1.50
N VAL A 33 3.53 -28.59 2.54
CA VAL A 33 3.21 -29.24 3.82
C VAL A 33 1.74 -29.66 3.89
N SER A 34 1.48 -30.80 4.54
CA SER A 34 0.14 -31.17 4.98
C SER A 34 -0.14 -30.58 6.35
N VAL A 35 -1.30 -29.94 6.51
CA VAL A 35 -1.76 -29.37 7.78
C VAL A 35 -2.92 -30.20 8.33
N LYS A 36 -3.01 -30.31 9.66
CA LYS A 36 -4.06 -31.11 10.33
C LYS A 36 -5.45 -30.49 10.23
N ALA A 37 -5.50 -29.16 10.16
CA ALA A 37 -6.73 -28.40 10.02
C ALA A 37 -6.50 -27.26 9.02
N PRO A 38 -7.55 -26.82 8.30
CA PRO A 38 -7.47 -25.64 7.45
C PRO A 38 -7.00 -24.43 8.28
N PRO A 39 -5.96 -23.71 7.83
CA PRO A 39 -5.54 -22.50 8.51
C PRO A 39 -6.65 -21.45 8.36
N PRO A 40 -6.80 -20.50 9.30
CA PRO A 40 -7.78 -19.41 9.14
C PRO A 40 -7.45 -18.50 7.95
N GLN A 41 -6.19 -18.50 7.51
CA GLN A 41 -5.72 -17.68 6.41
C GLN A 41 -4.54 -18.34 5.70
N VAL A 42 -4.46 -18.11 4.39
CA VAL A 42 -3.26 -18.36 3.60
C VAL A 42 -2.55 -17.04 3.35
N LYS A 43 -1.24 -17.01 3.55
CA LYS A 43 -0.39 -15.82 3.43
C LYS A 43 0.82 -16.07 2.53
N LEU A 44 1.13 -15.10 1.68
CA LEU A 44 2.25 -15.12 0.74
C LEU A 44 3.01 -13.81 0.87
N TRP A 45 4.28 -13.90 1.26
CA TRP A 45 5.18 -12.74 1.34
C TRP A 45 6.05 -12.66 0.11
N PHE A 46 6.26 -11.43 -0.37
CA PHE A 46 7.09 -11.14 -1.53
C PHE A 46 8.24 -10.22 -1.13
N THR A 47 9.34 -10.26 -1.89
CA THR A 47 10.53 -9.44 -1.61
C THR A 47 10.33 -7.95 -1.88
N GLY A 48 9.20 -7.54 -2.47
CA GLY A 48 8.93 -6.16 -2.82
C GLY A 48 7.45 -5.80 -2.75
N ALA A 49 7.17 -4.50 -2.62
CA ALA A 49 5.80 -4.01 -2.54
C ALA A 49 5.03 -4.28 -3.83
N LEU A 50 3.76 -4.62 -3.68
CA LEU A 50 2.87 -5.01 -4.76
C LEU A 50 1.88 -3.91 -5.11
N GLU A 51 1.40 -3.92 -6.35
CA GLU A 51 0.31 -3.09 -6.84
C GLU A 51 -1.04 -3.78 -6.52
N PRO A 52 -1.88 -3.23 -5.62
CA PRO A 52 -3.10 -3.88 -5.15
C PRO A 52 -4.07 -4.26 -6.27
N ALA A 53 -4.24 -3.39 -7.29
CA ALA A 53 -5.21 -3.60 -8.36
C ALA A 53 -4.89 -4.84 -9.24
N TYR A 54 -3.63 -5.25 -9.29
CA TYR A 54 -3.13 -6.33 -10.14
C TYR A 54 -2.60 -7.53 -9.36
N SER A 55 -2.78 -7.55 -8.04
CA SER A 55 -2.26 -8.60 -7.17
C SER A 55 -3.38 -9.31 -6.42
N ARG A 56 -3.51 -10.63 -6.62
CA ARG A 56 -4.58 -11.46 -6.03
C ARG A 56 -4.06 -12.86 -5.70
N VAL A 57 -4.75 -13.52 -4.79
CA VAL A 57 -4.52 -14.91 -4.39
C VAL A 57 -5.86 -15.63 -4.26
N GLU A 58 -5.90 -16.89 -4.65
CA GLU A 58 -7.07 -17.77 -4.59
C GLU A 58 -6.63 -19.15 -4.12
N VAL A 59 -7.55 -19.86 -3.45
CA VAL A 59 -7.36 -21.26 -3.07
C VAL A 59 -8.36 -22.12 -3.80
N LEU A 60 -7.85 -23.10 -4.55
CA LEU A 60 -8.63 -23.97 -5.41
C LEU A 60 -8.54 -25.42 -4.93
N ASP A 61 -9.58 -26.21 -5.14
CA ASP A 61 -9.52 -27.67 -5.00
C ASP A 61 -8.94 -28.37 -6.24
N ALA A 62 -8.92 -29.70 -6.23
CA ALA A 62 -8.44 -30.51 -7.35
C ALA A 62 -9.27 -30.34 -8.65
N SER A 63 -10.55 -29.96 -8.54
CA SER A 63 -11.43 -29.67 -9.69
C SER A 63 -11.25 -28.25 -10.25
N GLY A 64 -10.46 -27.41 -9.58
CA GLY A 64 -10.30 -26.00 -9.91
C GLY A 64 -11.39 -25.10 -9.32
N LYS A 65 -12.27 -25.63 -8.47
CA LYS A 65 -13.28 -24.84 -7.76
C LYS A 65 -12.64 -24.03 -6.65
N ARG A 66 -13.04 -22.76 -6.55
CA ARG A 66 -12.60 -21.86 -5.47
C ARG A 66 -13.15 -22.30 -4.11
N MET A 67 -12.27 -22.32 -3.11
CA MET A 67 -12.53 -22.81 -1.76
C MET A 67 -12.22 -21.79 -0.66
N ASP A 68 -11.84 -20.57 -1.04
CA ASP A 68 -11.63 -19.45 -0.11
C ASP A 68 -12.85 -18.52 0.00
N LEU A 69 -12.79 -17.53 0.90
CA LEU A 69 -13.90 -16.61 1.19
C LEU A 69 -14.08 -15.46 0.19
N GLY A 70 -13.35 -15.43 -0.93
CA GLY A 70 -13.53 -14.38 -1.93
C GLY A 70 -12.69 -13.13 -1.69
N ASP A 71 -12.02 -13.01 -0.54
CA ASP A 71 -11.37 -11.78 -0.04
C ASP A 71 -9.86 -11.69 -0.33
N GLY A 72 -9.37 -12.53 -1.24
CA GLY A 72 -7.95 -12.67 -1.55
C GLY A 72 -7.34 -11.41 -2.17
N GLY A 73 -6.36 -10.81 -1.48
CA GLY A 73 -5.77 -9.55 -1.89
C GLY A 73 -4.59 -9.11 -1.04
N LEU A 74 -4.14 -7.88 -1.28
CA LEU A 74 -3.02 -7.29 -0.54
C LEU A 74 -3.44 -6.94 0.89
N ASP A 75 -2.56 -7.21 1.84
CA ASP A 75 -2.78 -6.79 3.21
C ASP A 75 -2.78 -5.24 3.30
N PRO A 76 -3.79 -4.61 3.93
CA PRO A 76 -3.89 -3.15 4.03
C PRO A 76 -2.73 -2.50 4.78
N SER A 77 -2.11 -3.24 5.72
CA SER A 77 -1.01 -2.78 6.56
C SER A 77 0.37 -3.20 6.03
N ASN A 78 0.43 -4.18 5.14
CA ASN A 78 1.66 -4.72 4.60
C ASN A 78 1.61 -4.92 3.08
N ARG A 79 2.25 -4.00 2.35
CA ARG A 79 2.26 -3.99 0.88
C ARG A 79 3.07 -5.13 0.24
N THR A 80 3.77 -5.96 1.01
CA THR A 80 4.49 -7.13 0.50
C THR A 80 3.78 -8.45 0.78
N LEU A 81 2.58 -8.39 1.37
CA LEU A 81 1.83 -9.56 1.82
C LEU A 81 0.52 -9.70 1.05
N LEU A 82 0.35 -10.81 0.33
CA LEU A 82 -0.97 -11.27 -0.11
C LEU A 82 -1.57 -12.20 0.95
N ARG A 83 -2.86 -12.04 1.20
CA ARG A 83 -3.61 -12.91 2.12
C ARG A 83 -5.00 -13.22 1.60
N VAL A 84 -5.50 -14.39 1.96
CA VAL A 84 -6.87 -14.83 1.67
C VAL A 84 -7.41 -15.65 2.82
N SER A 85 -8.63 -15.36 3.23
CA SER A 85 -9.28 -16.01 4.36
C SER A 85 -9.91 -17.33 3.93
N MET A 86 -9.83 -18.32 4.83
CA MET A 86 -10.28 -19.68 4.56
C MET A 86 -11.53 -20.00 5.38
N PRO A 87 -12.56 -20.63 4.78
CA PRO A 87 -13.63 -21.25 5.54
C PRO A 87 -13.12 -22.53 6.23
N ALA A 88 -13.98 -23.13 7.06
CA ALA A 88 -13.78 -24.51 7.46
C ALA A 88 -13.89 -25.41 6.21
N LEU A 89 -12.90 -26.28 6.02
CA LEU A 89 -12.80 -27.22 4.90
C LEU A 89 -12.60 -28.64 5.42
N GLY A 90 -13.10 -29.61 4.66
CA GLY A 90 -12.81 -31.01 4.90
C GLY A 90 -11.36 -31.37 4.53
N PRO A 91 -10.93 -32.61 4.84
CA PRO A 91 -9.66 -33.13 4.34
C PRO A 91 -9.62 -33.12 2.81
N GLY A 92 -8.52 -32.67 2.23
CA GLY A 92 -8.38 -32.59 0.78
C GLY A 92 -7.06 -31.97 0.34
N THR A 93 -6.79 -32.04 -0.96
CA THR A 93 -5.68 -31.32 -1.59
C THR A 93 -6.18 -29.99 -2.12
N TYR A 94 -5.54 -28.92 -1.68
CA TYR A 94 -5.85 -27.55 -2.10
C TYR A 94 -4.60 -26.90 -2.69
N ARG A 95 -4.80 -26.12 -3.74
CA ARG A 95 -3.74 -25.38 -4.42
C ARG A 95 -3.94 -23.89 -4.22
N VAL A 96 -2.89 -23.22 -3.76
CA VAL A 96 -2.83 -21.77 -3.69
C VAL A 96 -2.33 -21.25 -5.04
N VAL A 97 -3.11 -20.39 -5.67
CA VAL A 97 -2.78 -19.75 -6.95
C VAL A 97 -2.72 -18.25 -6.74
N TRP A 98 -1.73 -17.58 -7.30
CA TRP A 98 -1.59 -16.12 -7.15
C TRP A 98 -1.13 -15.46 -8.46
N ARG A 99 -1.45 -14.17 -8.57
CA ARG A 99 -0.94 -13.26 -9.58
C ARG A 99 -0.46 -12.00 -8.87
N VAL A 100 0.70 -11.49 -9.25
CA VAL A 100 1.28 -10.30 -8.62
C VAL A 100 1.92 -9.37 -9.62
N LEU A 101 1.84 -8.08 -9.33
CA LEU A 101 2.62 -7.03 -9.99
C LEU A 101 3.42 -6.26 -8.93
N ARG A 102 4.75 -6.23 -9.06
CA ARG A 102 5.59 -5.46 -8.14
C ARG A 102 5.58 -3.97 -8.53
N LEU A 103 5.51 -3.09 -7.54
CA LEU A 103 5.76 -1.67 -7.72
C LEU A 103 7.21 -1.44 -8.18
N ARG A 104 7.41 -0.59 -9.19
CA ARG A 104 8.75 -0.21 -9.65
C ARG A 104 9.42 0.69 -8.61
N GLY A 105 10.60 0.27 -8.14
CA GLY A 105 11.40 0.97 -7.14
C GLY A 105 12.16 2.21 -7.65
N HIS A 106 11.59 3.01 -8.56
CA HIS A 106 12.21 4.28 -8.94
C HIS A 106 11.71 5.36 -7.97
N ARG A 107 12.47 5.63 -6.89
CA ARG A 107 12.22 6.81 -6.05
C ARG A 107 12.38 8.07 -6.90
N ARG A 108 11.29 8.69 -7.36
CA ARG A 108 11.31 10.11 -7.72
C ARG A 108 11.07 10.91 -6.44
N ARG A 109 12.14 11.43 -5.83
CA ARG A 109 12.02 12.51 -4.84
C ARG A 109 11.54 13.73 -5.60
N ALA A 110 10.24 14.01 -5.61
CA ALA A 110 9.73 15.34 -5.93
C ALA A 110 9.68 16.13 -4.63
N GLY A 111 10.81 16.72 -4.25
CA GLY A 111 10.84 17.70 -3.17
C GLY A 111 10.58 19.09 -3.74
N ARG A 112 9.47 19.72 -3.35
CA ARG A 112 9.41 21.18 -3.32
C ARG A 112 8.93 21.62 -1.94
N ALA A 113 9.88 21.96 -1.08
CA ALA A 113 9.59 22.82 0.05
C ALA A 113 9.40 24.25 -0.49
N ARG A 114 8.28 24.90 -0.17
CA ARG A 114 8.20 26.35 -0.17
C ARG A 114 8.02 26.77 1.29
N GLY A 115 8.99 27.55 1.77
CA GLY A 115 9.05 28.04 3.13
C GLY A 115 7.89 28.94 3.49
N ALA A 116 7.58 28.95 4.78
CA ALA A 116 6.60 29.83 5.41
C ALA A 116 7.09 31.29 5.41
N HIS A 117 6.16 32.23 5.21
CA HIS A 117 6.33 33.59 5.72
C HIS A 117 5.50 33.71 7.00
N HIS A 118 6.21 33.81 8.12
CA HIS A 118 5.67 34.26 9.39
C HIS A 118 5.78 35.78 9.43
N ALA A 119 4.66 36.51 9.39
CA ALA A 119 4.65 37.93 9.69
C ALA A 119 4.26 38.11 11.17
N ARG A 120 5.27 38.31 12.03
CA ARG A 120 5.10 39.03 13.30
C ARG A 120 4.76 40.48 12.95
N GLY A 121 3.68 41.00 13.55
CA GLY A 121 3.13 42.32 13.24
C GLY A 121 3.92 43.51 13.82
N PRO A 122 3.40 44.74 13.68
CA PRO A 122 3.85 45.86 14.47
C PRO A 122 2.79 46.31 15.51
N HIS A 123 3.31 46.67 16.67
CA HIS A 123 2.64 47.40 17.76
C HIS A 123 1.98 48.70 17.29
N ALA A 124 0.88 49.09 17.97
CA ALA A 124 0.59 50.50 18.27
C ALA A 124 -0.04 50.63 19.67
N ARG A 125 0.62 51.42 20.52
CA ARG A 125 0.18 51.92 21.83
C ARG A 125 -0.74 53.13 21.65
N GLY A 126 -1.63 53.36 22.63
CA GLY A 126 -1.99 54.71 23.07
C GLY A 126 -3.41 54.85 23.62
N VAL A 127 -3.58 55.02 24.95
CA VAL A 127 -4.15 56.20 25.69
C VAL A 127 -5.60 56.57 25.28
N GLU A 128 -6.62 56.82 26.12
CA GLU A 128 -6.80 57.44 27.45
C GLU A 128 -8.34 57.39 27.72
N GLY A 129 -8.89 56.98 28.87
CA GLY A 129 -9.24 57.85 30.00
C GLY A 129 -10.63 58.54 29.92
N ALA A 130 -11.67 58.00 30.58
CA ALA A 130 -12.82 58.73 31.18
C ALA A 130 -13.68 57.72 31.99
N ARG A 131 -13.66 57.68 33.34
CA ARG A 131 -14.53 58.44 34.29
C ARG A 131 -16.00 58.50 33.83
N ALA A 132 -17.04 58.20 34.60
CA ALA A 132 -17.23 57.93 36.03
C ALA A 132 -18.71 57.48 36.28
N ALA A 133 -19.04 57.26 37.56
CA ALA A 133 -20.37 57.07 38.17
C ALA A 133 -20.97 55.65 38.10
N GLY A 134 -21.38 55.01 39.20
CA GLY A 134 -21.44 55.40 40.60
C GLY A 134 -22.45 54.53 41.35
N ARG A 135 -22.13 54.21 42.62
CA ARG A 135 -23.00 53.73 43.73
C ARG A 135 -23.44 52.25 43.67
N ARG A 136 -22.95 51.39 44.60
CA ARG A 136 -23.47 51.10 45.98
C ARG A 136 -24.88 50.48 45.91
N ARG A 137 -25.25 49.37 46.54
CA ARG A 137 -24.85 48.61 47.75
C ARG A 137 -25.25 47.12 47.54
N VAL A 138 -24.51 46.11 48.03
CA VAL A 138 -24.68 45.42 49.34
C VAL A 138 -26.14 45.14 49.70
N ARG A 139 -26.59 43.88 49.69
CA ARG A 139 -26.66 42.99 50.88
C ARG A 139 -27.48 41.71 50.65
N ASP A 140 -26.89 40.60 51.07
CA ASP A 140 -27.36 39.34 51.67
C ASP A 140 -28.85 38.94 51.60
N GLY A 141 -29.04 37.64 51.31
CA GLY A 141 -30.26 36.86 51.48
C GLY A 141 -30.11 35.49 50.85
#